data_AF-A0A5E4QT96-F1
#
_entry.id   AF-A0A5E4QT96-F1
#
_cell.length_a   1.000
_cell.length_b   1.000
_cell.length_c   1.000
_cell.angle_alpha   90.00
_cell.angle_beta   90.00
_cell.angle_gamma   90.00
#
_symmetry.space_group_name_H-M   'P 1'
#
loop_
_entity.id
_entity.type
_entity.pdbx_description
1 polymer ?
#
loop_
_entity_poly.entity_id
_entity_poly.type
_entity_poly.pdbx_seq_one_letter_code
_entity_poly.pdbx_strand_id
1 'polypeptide(L)'
;MVPKDQTAALGDTVYFTCTARGVPKPQITWYRNTMILPPDESIILSDNNQNLTITEISGDDDGIYHCRAENSEGLTEISAFLKVEQNKIIVPKIVLRPEDLDAFEETSVQLPCEYESEPPGNVEWRKNGNRLTTNDRLSITIIGSLVIKNITLADSGSYECSVHNEYGRDTAAAFLTVKNRVVPGEEYINIALTQATRDVDQAIARTVEELFNNKRRAALRFGHSIINPILNRYDENFETIPQGHLLLRDAFFSPWRLVDEGGVDPLLRGMFVTPAKLKTPTQNLNSELTEKLFYSAHAVALDLAAMNIQRGRDHGIPAYTKWRDFCNMTEVNSFDDLANEISDPSVRAKLKDLYGSVFNIDVWVGGILEDQVEGGMVGPLFRCLLIEQFQRLRSGDRFWYENPSTFKSDQLRELKLKTNLARIICDNADNIDTINQNVFVLPEIQEGLMSCDDLPKIDLRYWMDCKTCHDNFDLENNRVRRDIGKANLADQLKENEFMLEDLQDSVNILKSTVKDLRKKVEELEMKINKK
;
A
#
# COMPACT_ATOMS: atom_id res chain seq x y z
N MET A 1 -28.24 32.55 8.41
CA MET A 1 -27.58 31.43 9.09
C MET A 1 -26.96 30.56 8.02
N VAL A 2 -25.75 30.10 8.30
CA VAL A 2 -24.97 29.25 7.40
C VAL A 2 -24.96 27.85 8.00
N PRO A 3 -24.92 26.80 7.18
CA PRO A 3 -24.78 25.45 7.68
C PRO A 3 -23.46 25.32 8.45
N LYS A 4 -23.44 24.44 9.43
CA LYS A 4 -22.27 24.17 10.28
C LYS A 4 -21.95 22.70 10.26
N ASP A 5 -20.67 22.39 10.36
CA ASP A 5 -20.19 21.01 10.46
C ASP A 5 -20.84 20.30 11.64
N GLN A 6 -21.21 19.05 11.42
CA GLN A 6 -21.88 18.19 12.38
C GLN A 6 -21.25 16.80 12.38
N THR A 7 -21.33 16.14 13.52
CA THR A 7 -20.97 14.74 13.70
C THR A 7 -22.22 14.02 14.19
N ALA A 8 -22.56 12.90 13.56
CA ALA A 8 -23.75 12.13 13.86
C ALA A 8 -23.46 10.63 13.83
N ALA A 9 -24.13 9.87 14.69
CA ALA A 9 -24.12 8.43 14.67
C ALA A 9 -25.17 7.88 13.69
N LEU A 10 -25.07 6.60 13.36
CA LEU A 10 -26.09 5.92 12.55
C LEU A 10 -27.46 6.00 13.23
N GLY A 11 -28.49 6.35 12.47
CA GLY A 11 -29.87 6.51 12.94
C GLY A 11 -30.22 7.89 13.51
N ASP A 12 -29.25 8.78 13.69
CA ASP A 12 -29.50 10.15 14.15
C ASP A 12 -30.32 10.96 13.13
N THR A 13 -30.76 12.14 13.55
CA THR A 13 -31.35 13.16 12.67
C THR A 13 -30.50 14.42 12.69
N VAL A 14 -30.12 14.91 11.51
CA VAL A 14 -29.23 16.05 11.32
C VAL A 14 -29.97 17.21 10.67
N TYR A 15 -29.66 18.44 11.08
CA TYR A 15 -30.30 19.66 10.62
C TYR A 15 -29.29 20.65 10.06
N PHE A 16 -29.46 21.05 8.79
CA PHE A 16 -28.69 22.12 8.18
C PHE A 16 -29.60 23.32 7.87
N THR A 17 -29.11 24.53 8.14
CA THR A 17 -29.85 25.77 7.84
C THR A 17 -28.99 26.68 6.99
N CYS A 18 -29.55 27.14 5.88
CA CYS A 18 -28.95 28.07 4.95
C CYS A 18 -29.93 29.22 4.66
N THR A 19 -29.51 30.46 4.88
CA THR A 19 -30.31 31.63 4.53
C THR A 19 -29.49 32.55 3.63
N ALA A 20 -30.04 32.92 2.48
CA ALA A 20 -29.40 33.84 1.55
C ALA A 20 -30.19 35.17 1.45
N ARG A 21 -29.48 36.26 1.17
CA ARG A 21 -30.06 37.59 0.91
C ARG A 21 -29.65 38.04 -0.49
N GLY A 22 -30.59 38.57 -1.25
CA GLY A 22 -30.36 39.08 -2.60
C GLY A 22 -31.63 39.70 -3.16
N VAL A 23 -31.48 40.60 -4.12
CA VAL A 23 -32.59 41.16 -4.91
C VAL A 23 -32.25 40.94 -6.39
N PRO A 24 -33.04 40.13 -7.13
CA PRO A 24 -34.23 39.37 -6.71
C PRO A 24 -33.92 38.31 -5.62
N LYS A 25 -34.94 37.84 -4.87
CA LYS A 25 -34.73 36.86 -3.80
C LYS A 25 -34.15 35.56 -4.39
N PRO A 26 -32.98 35.07 -3.92
CA PRO A 26 -32.34 33.89 -4.47
C PRO A 26 -33.10 32.60 -4.13
N GLN A 27 -33.03 31.63 -5.04
CA GLN A 27 -33.50 30.26 -4.84
C GLN A 27 -32.39 29.44 -4.19
N ILE A 28 -32.76 28.56 -3.25
CA ILE A 28 -31.82 27.68 -2.55
C ILE A 28 -31.96 26.25 -3.05
N THR A 29 -30.83 25.66 -3.37
CA THR A 29 -30.69 24.24 -3.74
C THR A 29 -29.64 23.60 -2.84
N TRP A 30 -29.97 22.44 -2.26
CA TRP A 30 -29.03 21.65 -1.47
C TRP A 30 -28.40 20.56 -2.31
N TYR A 31 -27.15 20.28 -2.00
CA TYR A 31 -26.34 19.25 -2.62
C TYR A 31 -25.66 18.41 -1.54
N ARG A 32 -25.52 17.12 -1.80
CA ARG A 32 -24.62 16.22 -1.08
C ARG A 32 -23.49 15.87 -2.01
N ASN A 33 -22.29 16.22 -1.60
CA ASN A 33 -21.09 16.20 -2.42
C ASN A 33 -21.31 17.04 -3.69
N THR A 34 -21.66 16.42 -4.82
CA THR A 34 -21.89 17.10 -6.09
C THR A 34 -23.27 16.85 -6.69
N MET A 35 -24.11 16.06 -6.02
CA MET A 35 -25.45 15.73 -6.49
C MET A 35 -26.49 16.59 -5.78
N ILE A 36 -27.46 17.10 -6.54
CA ILE A 36 -28.65 17.75 -5.98
C ILE A 36 -29.33 16.76 -5.02
N LEU A 37 -29.71 17.22 -3.83
CA LEU A 37 -30.49 16.45 -2.87
C LEU A 37 -31.98 16.63 -3.15
N PRO A 38 -32.65 15.67 -3.83
CA PRO A 38 -34.10 15.71 -3.92
C PRO A 38 -34.71 15.39 -2.55
N PRO A 39 -35.84 16.01 -2.20
CA PRO A 39 -36.59 15.61 -1.02
C PRO A 39 -37.20 14.21 -1.22
N ASP A 40 -37.14 13.39 -0.19
CA ASP A 40 -37.70 12.04 -0.12
C ASP A 40 -38.18 11.72 1.32
N GLU A 41 -38.29 10.44 1.69
CA GLU A 41 -38.71 10.03 3.04
C GLU A 41 -37.67 10.37 4.12
N SER A 42 -36.37 10.39 3.80
CA SER A 42 -35.29 10.69 4.74
C SER A 42 -34.75 12.12 4.62
N ILE A 43 -35.01 12.80 3.50
CA ILE A 43 -34.56 14.17 3.21
C ILE A 43 -35.74 15.13 3.16
N ILE A 44 -35.85 15.99 4.17
CA ILE A 44 -36.93 16.97 4.31
C ILE A 44 -36.39 18.38 4.07
N LEU A 45 -36.91 19.05 3.03
CA LEU A 45 -36.63 20.45 2.72
C LEU A 45 -37.80 21.33 3.19
N SER A 46 -37.51 22.36 4.00
CA SER A 46 -38.52 23.31 4.52
C SER A 46 -38.08 24.78 4.41
N ASP A 47 -39.01 25.70 4.63
CA ASP A 47 -38.80 27.15 4.55
C ASP A 47 -38.21 27.63 3.21
N ASN A 48 -38.81 27.21 2.09
CA ASN A 48 -38.28 27.43 0.73
C ASN A 48 -36.83 26.92 0.59
N ASN A 49 -36.62 25.66 0.99
CA ASN A 49 -35.32 24.98 1.00
C ASN A 49 -34.25 25.63 1.89
N GLN A 50 -34.61 26.55 2.79
CA GLN A 50 -33.64 27.12 3.73
C GLN A 50 -33.20 26.11 4.78
N ASN A 51 -34.06 25.15 5.15
CA ASN A 51 -33.72 24.11 6.10
C ASN A 51 -33.71 22.74 5.42
N LEU A 52 -32.62 22.01 5.62
CA LEU A 52 -32.45 20.60 5.24
C LEU A 52 -32.44 19.77 6.51
N THR A 53 -33.33 18.79 6.59
CA THR A 53 -33.33 17.77 7.66
C THR A 53 -33.07 16.41 7.02
N ILE A 54 -32.14 15.66 7.61
CA ILE A 54 -31.81 14.29 7.18
C ILE A 54 -32.12 13.38 8.36
N THR A 55 -33.10 12.51 8.21
CA THR A 55 -33.51 11.54 9.25
C THR A 55 -32.90 10.18 8.98
N GLU A 56 -32.68 9.41 10.05
CA GLU A 56 -32.13 8.04 9.97
C GLU A 56 -30.76 7.98 9.26
N ILE A 57 -29.79 8.77 9.74
CA ILE A 57 -28.44 8.86 9.18
C ILE A 57 -27.84 7.47 8.91
N SER A 58 -27.41 7.26 7.67
CA SER A 58 -26.72 6.08 7.19
C SER A 58 -25.25 6.38 6.91
N GLY A 59 -24.45 5.33 6.65
CA GLY A 59 -23.05 5.51 6.27
C GLY A 59 -22.84 6.32 4.99
N ASP A 60 -23.83 6.30 4.09
CA ASP A 60 -23.80 7.00 2.79
C ASP A 60 -24.12 8.50 2.91
N ASP A 61 -24.56 8.94 4.10
CA ASP A 61 -24.82 10.34 4.40
C ASP A 61 -23.56 11.11 4.82
N ASP A 62 -22.42 10.41 5.03
CA ASP A 62 -21.12 11.05 5.27
C ASP A 62 -20.71 11.84 4.03
N GLY A 63 -20.40 13.12 4.25
CA GLY A 63 -19.97 13.97 3.16
C GLY A 63 -20.31 15.42 3.35
N ILE A 64 -20.15 16.16 2.26
CA ILE A 64 -20.25 17.61 2.24
C ILE A 64 -21.65 18.00 1.82
N TYR A 65 -22.35 18.74 2.66
CA TYR A 65 -23.63 19.33 2.34
C TYR A 65 -23.42 20.79 1.99
N HIS A 66 -23.65 21.15 0.72
CA HIS A 66 -23.53 22.52 0.29
C HIS A 66 -24.86 23.10 -0.18
N CYS A 67 -25.09 24.33 0.26
CA CYS A 67 -26.24 25.14 -0.10
C CYS A 67 -25.82 26.14 -1.17
N ARG A 68 -26.47 26.08 -2.33
CA ARG A 68 -26.31 27.03 -3.43
C ARG A 68 -27.49 28.01 -3.43
N ALA A 69 -27.19 29.29 -3.40
CA ALA A 69 -28.15 30.37 -3.52
C ALA A 69 -27.93 31.14 -4.82
N GLU A 70 -28.95 31.20 -5.67
CA GLU A 70 -28.83 31.74 -7.03
C GLU A 70 -30.02 32.65 -7.40
N ASN A 71 -29.72 33.77 -8.05
CA ASN A 71 -30.70 34.65 -8.70
C ASN A 71 -30.14 35.16 -10.05
N SER A 72 -30.85 36.07 -10.71
CA SER A 72 -30.40 36.67 -11.99
C SER A 72 -29.10 37.47 -11.89
N GLU A 73 -28.71 37.89 -10.68
CA GLU A 73 -27.57 38.78 -10.46
C GLU A 73 -26.31 38.04 -9.99
N GLY A 74 -26.44 36.77 -9.60
CA GLY A 74 -25.29 35.99 -9.16
C GLY A 74 -25.63 34.72 -8.39
N LEU A 75 -24.54 34.08 -7.97
CA LEU A 75 -24.51 32.79 -7.32
C LEU A 75 -23.55 32.83 -6.14
N THR A 76 -23.96 32.22 -5.03
CA THR A 76 -23.09 32.00 -3.86
C THR A 76 -23.35 30.63 -3.26
N GLU A 77 -22.30 30.02 -2.72
CA GLU A 77 -22.34 28.67 -2.18
C GLU A 77 -21.64 28.63 -0.82
N ILE A 78 -22.17 27.79 0.07
CA ILE A 78 -21.55 27.51 1.37
C ILE A 78 -21.75 26.07 1.75
N SER A 79 -20.73 25.48 2.35
CA SER A 79 -20.68 24.05 2.68
C SER A 79 -20.59 23.83 4.18
N ALA A 80 -21.11 22.69 4.61
CA ALA A 80 -20.83 22.10 5.91
C ALA A 80 -20.59 20.60 5.75
N PHE A 81 -19.77 20.04 6.62
CA PHE A 81 -19.44 18.63 6.62
C PHE A 81 -20.34 17.87 7.61
N LEU A 82 -20.91 16.75 7.16
CA LEU A 82 -21.47 15.74 8.04
C LEU A 82 -20.47 14.60 8.18
N LYS A 83 -19.86 14.48 9.35
CA LYS A 83 -19.13 13.25 9.71
C LYS A 83 -20.13 12.23 10.23
N VAL A 84 -20.31 11.13 9.51
CA VAL A 84 -21.02 9.97 10.08
C VAL A 84 -19.99 9.13 10.80
N GLU A 85 -20.17 8.97 12.10
CA GLU A 85 -19.37 8.06 12.89
C GLU A 85 -19.81 6.63 12.57
N GLN A 86 -19.17 6.08 11.54
CA GLN A 86 -19.21 4.64 11.29
C GLN A 86 -18.31 3.98 12.31
N ASN A 87 -18.89 3.36 13.34
CA ASN A 87 -18.18 2.34 14.08
C ASN A 87 -17.81 1.26 13.07
N LYS A 88 -16.53 1.17 12.72
CA LYS A 88 -16.03 0.11 11.84
C LYS A 88 -16.22 -1.20 12.58
N ILE A 89 -17.32 -1.91 12.33
CA ILE A 89 -17.59 -3.17 13.02
C ILE A 89 -16.76 -4.26 12.35
N ILE A 90 -15.69 -4.70 13.02
CA ILE A 90 -14.97 -5.93 12.68
C ILE A 90 -15.39 -6.96 13.71
N VAL A 91 -16.21 -7.91 13.27
CA VAL A 91 -16.57 -9.08 14.08
C VAL A 91 -15.27 -9.83 14.43
N PRO A 92 -15.06 -10.22 15.71
CA PRO A 92 -13.83 -10.85 16.14
C PRO A 92 -13.49 -12.06 15.28
N LYS A 93 -12.26 -12.10 14.78
CA LYS A 93 -11.74 -13.21 13.97
C LYS A 93 -10.32 -13.54 14.39
N ILE A 94 -10.08 -14.79 14.76
CA ILE A 94 -8.75 -15.29 15.08
C ILE A 94 -8.00 -15.48 13.76
N VAL A 95 -6.93 -14.70 13.58
CA VAL A 95 -6.05 -14.71 12.41
C VAL A 95 -4.88 -15.68 12.59
N LEU A 96 -4.35 -15.81 13.81
CA LEU A 96 -3.34 -16.80 14.15
C LEU A 96 -3.89 -17.76 15.22
N ARG A 97 -4.22 -18.98 14.78
CA ARG A 97 -4.84 -20.02 15.61
C ARG A 97 -3.78 -20.84 16.36
N PRO A 98 -4.08 -21.31 17.58
CA PRO A 98 -3.22 -22.26 18.25
C PRO A 98 -3.24 -23.61 17.54
N GLU A 99 -2.13 -24.33 17.59
CA GLU A 99 -1.97 -25.68 17.04
C GLU A 99 -1.46 -26.64 18.12
N ASP A 100 -1.73 -27.93 17.93
CA ASP A 100 -1.26 -28.97 18.83
C ASP A 100 0.26 -28.91 19.00
N LEU A 101 0.71 -29.04 20.25
CA LEU A 101 2.10 -28.82 20.62
C LEU A 101 2.58 -29.86 21.64
N ASP A 102 3.72 -30.48 21.34
CA ASP A 102 4.48 -31.30 22.28
C ASP A 102 5.60 -30.43 22.89
N ALA A 103 5.75 -30.47 24.22
CA ALA A 103 6.77 -29.71 24.94
C ALA A 103 7.33 -30.48 26.15
N PHE A 104 8.50 -30.07 26.63
CA PHE A 104 9.14 -30.68 27.80
C PHE A 104 8.87 -29.92 29.10
N GLU A 105 8.85 -30.63 30.22
CA GLU A 105 8.79 -29.97 31.52
C GLU A 105 9.91 -28.91 31.71
N GLU A 106 9.57 -27.90 32.50
CA GLU A 106 10.40 -26.75 32.84
C GLU A 106 10.71 -25.80 31.66
N THR A 107 10.12 -26.01 30.49
CA THR A 107 10.17 -25.03 29.40
C THR A 107 9.05 -24.00 29.54
N SER A 108 9.09 -22.96 28.70
CA SER A 108 7.97 -22.04 28.51
C SER A 108 7.38 -22.26 27.13
N VAL A 109 6.05 -22.23 27.02
CA VAL A 109 5.34 -22.38 25.74
C VAL A 109 4.43 -21.18 25.51
N GLN A 110 4.24 -20.84 24.23
CA GLN A 110 3.28 -19.84 23.80
C GLN A 110 2.27 -20.48 22.84
N LEU A 111 0.98 -20.40 23.20
CA LEU A 111 -0.13 -20.78 22.34
C LEU A 111 -0.69 -19.52 21.67
N PRO A 112 -0.61 -19.39 20.34
CA PRO A 112 -1.04 -18.16 19.67
C PRO A 112 -2.57 -18.02 19.67
N CYS A 113 -3.05 -16.78 19.77
CA CYS A 113 -4.45 -16.44 19.53
C CYS A 113 -4.55 -14.97 19.11
N GLU A 114 -3.90 -14.66 17.99
CA GLU A 114 -3.92 -13.29 17.44
C GLU A 114 -5.22 -13.08 16.66
N TYR A 115 -5.82 -11.90 16.79
CA TYR A 115 -7.16 -11.62 16.28
C TYR A 115 -7.31 -10.22 15.69
N GLU A 116 -8.27 -10.08 14.80
CA GLU A 116 -8.79 -8.79 14.32
C GLU A 116 -10.17 -8.56 14.94
N SER A 117 -10.39 -7.37 15.54
CA SER A 117 -11.67 -7.01 16.15
C SER A 117 -11.76 -5.49 16.32
N GLU A 118 -12.93 -4.93 16.00
CA GLU A 118 -13.27 -3.52 16.22
C GLU A 118 -14.78 -3.47 16.56
N PRO A 119 -15.17 -3.05 17.78
CA PRO A 119 -14.34 -2.66 18.91
C PRO A 119 -13.38 -3.76 19.40
N PRO A 120 -12.35 -3.42 20.20
CA PRO A 120 -11.36 -4.38 20.70
C PRO A 120 -12.00 -5.61 21.33
N GLY A 121 -11.52 -6.79 20.92
CA GLY A 121 -12.02 -8.07 21.40
C GLY A 121 -11.54 -8.40 22.82
N ASN A 122 -12.41 -8.95 23.65
CA ASN A 122 -12.03 -9.55 24.92
C ASN A 122 -11.59 -10.99 24.71
N VAL A 123 -10.37 -11.31 25.15
CA VAL A 123 -9.78 -12.64 25.04
C VAL A 123 -9.95 -13.43 26.34
N GLU A 124 -10.49 -14.63 26.23
CA GLU A 124 -10.58 -15.62 27.32
C GLU A 124 -9.87 -16.90 26.90
N TRP A 125 -9.01 -17.43 27.78
CA TRP A 125 -8.42 -18.76 27.62
C TRP A 125 -9.03 -19.74 28.61
N ARG A 126 -9.25 -20.97 28.15
CA ARG A 126 -9.72 -22.10 28.96
C ARG A 126 -8.78 -23.28 28.83
N LYS A 127 -8.58 -24.02 29.93
CA LYS A 127 -7.90 -25.32 29.94
C LYS A 127 -8.89 -26.39 30.38
N ASN A 128 -9.11 -27.39 29.53
CA ASN A 128 -10.07 -28.47 29.75
C ASN A 128 -11.45 -27.93 30.18
N GLY A 129 -11.92 -26.86 29.50
CA GLY A 129 -13.19 -26.18 29.79
C GLY A 129 -13.16 -25.19 30.95
N ASN A 130 -12.11 -25.15 31.77
CA ASN A 130 -12.01 -24.25 32.91
C ASN A 130 -11.29 -22.95 32.53
N ARG A 131 -11.88 -21.80 32.86
CA ARG A 131 -11.29 -20.47 32.61
C ARG A 131 -9.94 -20.32 33.32
N LEU A 132 -8.93 -19.89 32.57
CA LEU A 132 -7.61 -19.56 33.08
C LEU A 132 -7.58 -18.12 33.61
N THR A 133 -6.79 -17.90 34.65
CA THR A 133 -6.49 -16.57 35.21
C THR A 133 -5.00 -16.30 35.10
N THR A 134 -4.64 -15.05 34.84
CA THR A 134 -3.25 -14.64 34.71
C THR A 134 -2.56 -14.57 36.08
N ASN A 135 -1.28 -14.93 36.10
CA ASN A 135 -0.39 -14.90 37.27
C ASN A 135 1.08 -14.89 36.79
N ASP A 136 2.04 -15.02 37.69
CA ASP A 136 3.47 -15.00 37.35
C ASP A 136 3.88 -16.07 36.32
N ARG A 137 3.15 -17.20 36.29
CA ARG A 137 3.38 -18.34 35.41
C ARG A 137 2.56 -18.28 34.13
N LEU A 138 1.32 -17.79 34.18
CA LEU A 138 0.38 -17.71 33.07
C LEU A 138 0.12 -16.25 32.70
N SER A 139 0.48 -15.83 31.49
CA SER A 139 0.20 -14.47 31.01
C SER A 139 -0.43 -14.48 29.64
N ILE A 140 -1.35 -13.55 29.38
CA ILE A 140 -1.94 -13.32 28.06
C ILE A 140 -1.29 -12.07 27.49
N THR A 141 -0.76 -12.15 26.27
CA THR A 141 -0.14 -11.00 25.60
C THR A 141 -1.19 -10.00 25.12
N ILE A 142 -0.76 -8.79 24.76
CA ILE A 142 -1.68 -7.75 24.26
C ILE A 142 -2.43 -8.18 22.98
N ILE A 143 -1.81 -9.07 22.19
CA ILE A 143 -2.37 -9.67 20.98
C ILE A 143 -3.15 -10.97 21.26
N GLY A 144 -3.43 -11.32 22.51
CA GLY A 144 -4.30 -12.43 22.89
C GLY A 144 -3.64 -13.80 23.08
N SER A 145 -2.35 -13.95 22.76
CA SER A 145 -1.63 -15.23 22.90
C SER A 145 -1.37 -15.62 24.35
N LEU A 146 -1.51 -16.89 24.71
CA LEU A 146 -1.25 -17.42 26.05
C LEU A 146 0.21 -17.87 26.19
N VAL A 147 0.90 -17.37 27.22
CA VAL A 147 2.24 -17.80 27.61
C VAL A 147 2.17 -18.57 28.92
N ILE A 148 2.72 -19.78 28.94
CA ILE A 148 2.82 -20.64 30.11
C ILE A 148 4.30 -20.86 30.40
N LYS A 149 4.79 -20.34 31.53
CA LYS A 149 6.18 -20.53 31.97
C LYS A 149 6.32 -21.80 32.80
N ASN A 150 7.51 -22.40 32.81
CA ASN A 150 7.86 -23.55 33.66
C ASN A 150 6.75 -24.62 33.67
N ILE A 151 6.44 -25.17 32.49
CA ILE A 151 5.37 -26.15 32.34
C ILE A 151 5.68 -27.46 33.08
N THR A 152 4.63 -28.14 33.52
CA THR A 152 4.67 -29.43 34.24
C THR A 152 3.81 -30.45 33.52
N LEU A 153 3.93 -31.75 33.82
CA LEU A 153 3.05 -32.79 33.25
C LEU A 153 1.56 -32.47 33.41
N ALA A 154 1.18 -31.83 34.53
CA ALA A 154 -0.18 -31.41 34.81
C ALA A 154 -0.70 -30.32 33.84
N ASP A 155 0.17 -29.70 33.06
CA ASP A 155 -0.17 -28.71 32.04
C ASP A 155 -0.67 -29.29 30.74
N SER A 156 -0.55 -30.61 30.56
CA SER A 156 -1.15 -31.28 29.42
C SER A 156 -2.67 -31.12 29.39
N GLY A 157 -3.23 -30.89 28.21
CA GLY A 157 -4.67 -30.74 28.03
C GLY A 157 -5.06 -29.89 26.83
N SER A 158 -6.37 -29.74 26.66
CA SER A 158 -6.95 -28.89 25.63
C SER A 158 -7.01 -27.45 26.10
N TYR A 159 -6.44 -26.54 25.32
CA TYR A 159 -6.47 -25.11 25.53
C TYR A 159 -7.34 -24.46 24.44
N GLU A 160 -8.34 -23.71 24.86
CA GLU A 160 -9.26 -23.01 23.98
C GLU A 160 -9.12 -21.50 24.19
N CYS A 161 -8.90 -20.77 23.12
CA CYS A 161 -8.99 -19.33 23.08
C CYS A 161 -10.36 -18.92 22.55
N SER A 162 -10.99 -17.95 23.21
CA SER A 162 -12.20 -17.31 22.73
C SER A 162 -12.01 -15.79 22.71
N VAL A 163 -12.22 -15.18 21.56
CA VAL A 163 -12.20 -13.73 21.39
C VAL A 163 -13.62 -13.26 21.11
N HIS A 164 -14.12 -12.29 21.85
CA HIS A 164 -15.48 -11.77 21.66
C HIS A 164 -15.60 -10.26 21.87
N ASN A 165 -16.51 -9.62 21.14
CA ASN A 165 -16.97 -8.27 21.37
C ASN A 165 -18.51 -8.26 21.36
N GLU A 166 -19.14 -7.08 21.32
CA GLU A 166 -20.60 -6.96 21.28
C GLU A 166 -21.24 -7.44 19.97
N TYR A 167 -20.44 -7.62 18.91
CA TYR A 167 -20.91 -8.02 17.57
C TYR A 167 -20.65 -9.50 17.24
N GLY A 168 -19.84 -10.21 18.03
CA GLY A 168 -19.66 -11.64 17.83
C GLY A 168 -18.54 -12.27 18.64
N ARG A 169 -18.21 -13.51 18.28
CA ARG A 169 -17.22 -14.35 18.94
C ARG A 169 -16.56 -15.28 17.92
N ASP A 170 -15.26 -15.49 18.05
CA ASP A 170 -14.51 -16.57 17.40
C ASP A 170 -13.77 -17.40 18.46
N THR A 171 -13.54 -18.66 18.16
CA THR A 171 -12.94 -19.65 19.07
C THR A 171 -11.98 -20.56 18.32
N ALA A 172 -10.85 -20.87 18.93
CA ALA A 172 -9.89 -21.84 18.41
C ALA A 172 -9.26 -22.62 19.56
N ALA A 173 -8.93 -23.89 19.32
CA ALA A 173 -8.40 -24.77 20.35
C ALA A 173 -7.21 -25.59 19.84
N ALA A 174 -6.34 -25.97 20.78
CA ALA A 174 -5.20 -26.84 20.55
C ALA A 174 -4.95 -27.73 21.76
N PHE A 175 -4.26 -28.84 21.55
CA PHE A 175 -3.82 -29.74 22.61
C PHE A 175 -2.34 -29.54 22.94
N LEU A 176 -2.03 -29.28 24.20
CA LEU A 176 -0.65 -29.26 24.71
C LEU A 176 -0.35 -30.63 25.33
N THR A 177 0.71 -31.29 24.88
CA THR A 177 1.24 -32.51 25.48
C THR A 177 2.57 -32.20 26.15
N VAL A 178 2.65 -32.34 27.47
CA VAL A 178 3.89 -32.15 28.22
C VAL A 178 4.53 -33.50 28.51
N LYS A 179 5.80 -33.66 28.14
CA LYS A 179 6.60 -34.87 28.36
C LYS A 179 7.73 -34.61 29.37
N ASN A 180 8.09 -35.63 30.13
CA ASN A 180 9.30 -35.63 30.94
C ASN A 180 10.54 -35.66 30.01
N ARG A 181 11.67 -35.10 30.45
CA ARG A 181 12.97 -35.18 29.77
C ARG A 181 13.54 -36.61 29.67
N VAL A 182 12.95 -37.60 30.34
CA VAL A 182 13.30 -39.03 30.20
C VAL A 182 12.50 -39.66 29.05
N VAL A 183 12.73 -39.17 27.82
CA VAL A 183 12.23 -39.81 26.58
C VAL A 183 13.41 -40.39 25.79
N PRO A 184 13.21 -41.40 24.92
CA PRO A 184 14.25 -41.86 24.01
C PRO A 184 14.89 -40.69 23.24
N GLY A 185 16.20 -40.73 23.01
CA GLY A 185 16.94 -39.59 22.46
C GLY A 185 16.41 -39.07 21.11
N GLU A 186 15.88 -39.93 20.25
CA GLU A 186 15.26 -39.53 18.99
C GLU A 186 13.97 -38.71 19.20
N GLU A 187 13.13 -39.10 20.16
CA GLU A 187 11.90 -38.38 20.50
C GLU A 187 12.22 -37.02 21.16
N TYR A 188 13.26 -36.97 22.00
CA TYR A 188 13.77 -35.71 22.56
C TYR A 188 14.13 -34.70 21.46
N ILE A 189 14.94 -35.16 20.50
CA ILE A 189 15.43 -34.33 19.40
C ILE A 189 14.26 -33.83 18.54
N ASN A 190 13.32 -34.69 18.18
CA ASN A 190 12.20 -34.31 17.32
C ASN A 190 11.33 -33.22 17.96
N ILE A 191 10.97 -33.37 19.22
CA ILE A 191 10.13 -32.40 19.93
C ILE A 191 10.86 -31.06 20.11
N ALA A 192 12.13 -31.10 20.51
CA ALA A 192 12.94 -29.89 20.66
C ALA A 192 13.11 -29.16 19.31
N LEU A 193 13.30 -29.90 18.21
CA LEU A 193 13.44 -29.33 16.87
C LEU A 193 12.11 -28.70 16.41
N THR A 194 10.98 -29.37 16.59
CA THR A 194 9.66 -28.84 16.23
C THR A 194 9.32 -27.56 16.98
N GLN A 195 9.60 -27.50 18.29
CA GLN A 195 9.41 -26.27 19.08
C GLN A 195 10.31 -25.14 18.56
N ALA A 196 11.60 -25.42 18.38
CA ALA A 196 12.56 -24.42 17.91
C ALA A 196 12.21 -23.90 16.51
N THR A 197 11.78 -24.76 15.59
CA THR A 197 11.32 -24.36 14.26
C THR A 197 10.11 -23.43 14.34
N ARG A 198 9.11 -23.77 15.15
CA ARG A 198 7.92 -22.92 15.33
C ARG A 198 8.24 -21.55 15.94
N ASP A 199 9.10 -21.51 16.96
CA ASP A 199 9.51 -20.25 17.59
C ASP A 199 10.23 -19.35 16.57
N VAL A 200 11.09 -19.94 15.74
CA VAL A 200 11.78 -19.25 14.65
C VAL A 200 10.80 -18.77 13.59
N ASP A 201 9.86 -19.59 13.14
CA ASP A 201 8.88 -19.24 12.11
C ASP A 201 7.96 -18.10 12.57
N GLN A 202 7.49 -18.11 13.82
CA GLN A 202 6.69 -17.03 14.38
C GLN A 202 7.49 -15.72 14.51
N ALA A 203 8.74 -15.80 14.96
CA ALA A 203 9.61 -14.63 15.05
C ALA A 203 9.90 -14.04 13.65
N ILE A 204 10.12 -14.89 12.65
CA ILE A 204 10.31 -14.49 11.26
C ILE A 204 9.04 -13.84 10.73
N ALA A 205 7.86 -14.44 10.91
CA ALA A 205 6.61 -13.91 10.38
C ALA A 205 6.31 -12.48 10.89
N ARG A 206 6.42 -12.25 12.21
CA ARG A 206 6.22 -10.92 12.80
C ARG A 206 7.24 -9.89 12.29
N THR A 207 8.52 -10.29 12.28
CA THR A 207 9.61 -9.43 11.81
C THR A 207 9.41 -9.06 10.34
N VAL A 208 9.05 -10.03 9.51
CA VAL A 208 8.80 -9.85 8.07
C VAL A 208 7.61 -8.92 7.85
N GLU A 209 6.49 -9.10 8.54
CA GLU A 209 5.31 -8.26 8.39
C GLU A 209 5.54 -6.80 8.82
N GLU A 210 6.24 -6.59 9.94
CA GLU A 210 6.62 -5.25 10.39
C GLU A 210 7.58 -4.57 9.40
N LEU A 211 8.61 -5.28 8.93
CA LEU A 211 9.56 -4.77 7.94
C LEU A 211 8.90 -4.46 6.59
N PHE A 212 8.06 -5.36 6.08
CA PHE A 212 7.33 -5.17 4.82
C PHE A 212 6.45 -3.93 4.90
N ASN A 213 5.63 -3.85 5.95
CA ASN A 213 4.69 -2.76 6.05
C ASN A 213 5.41 -1.43 6.29
N ASN A 214 6.51 -1.40 7.04
CA ASN A 214 7.25 -0.15 7.29
C ASN A 214 7.99 0.36 6.04
N LYS A 215 8.56 -0.53 5.22
CA LYS A 215 9.20 -0.16 3.94
C LYS A 215 8.22 0.46 2.96
N ARG A 216 7.07 -0.20 2.72
CA ARG A 216 6.01 0.31 1.85
C ARG A 216 5.47 1.65 2.35
N ARG A 217 5.25 1.80 3.66
CA ARG A 217 4.64 2.99 4.26
C ARG A 217 5.51 4.24 4.16
N ALA A 218 6.84 4.10 4.15
CA ALA A 218 7.76 5.22 3.99
C ALA A 218 8.17 5.42 2.52
N ALA A 219 8.81 4.42 1.89
CA ALA A 219 9.50 4.62 0.63
C ALA A 219 8.54 4.85 -0.54
N LEU A 220 7.43 4.10 -0.64
CA LEU A 220 6.50 4.20 -1.77
C LEU A 220 5.77 5.56 -1.85
N ARG A 221 5.78 6.33 -0.76
CA ARG A 221 5.26 7.70 -0.71
C ARG A 221 6.20 8.74 -1.33
N PHE A 222 7.34 8.32 -1.90
CA PHE A 222 8.15 9.20 -2.76
C PHE A 222 7.32 9.75 -3.93
N GLY A 223 6.30 9.00 -4.39
CA GLY A 223 5.40 9.43 -5.45
C GLY A 223 4.75 10.81 -5.20
N HIS A 224 4.60 11.24 -3.95
CA HIS A 224 4.07 12.57 -3.63
C HIS A 224 4.96 13.71 -4.15
N SER A 225 6.27 13.49 -4.34
CA SER A 225 7.18 14.53 -4.84
C SER A 225 7.10 14.77 -6.35
N ILE A 226 6.47 13.84 -7.09
CA ILE A 226 6.35 13.87 -8.55
C ILE A 226 4.94 14.24 -9.04
N ILE A 227 4.01 14.52 -8.12
CA ILE A 227 2.65 14.94 -8.46
C ILE A 227 2.65 16.40 -8.97
N ASN A 228 2.02 16.60 -10.12
CA ASN A 228 1.77 17.92 -10.69
C ASN A 228 0.62 18.65 -9.97
N PRO A 229 0.70 19.99 -9.81
CA PRO A 229 -0.38 20.79 -9.22
C PRO A 229 -1.57 20.99 -10.19
N ILE A 230 -1.39 20.67 -11.47
CA ILE A 230 -2.38 20.80 -12.53
C ILE A 230 -2.47 19.46 -13.26
N LEU A 231 -3.70 18.97 -13.44
CA LEU A 231 -4.03 17.87 -14.32
C LEU A 231 -4.39 18.45 -15.69
N ASN A 232 -3.48 18.27 -16.65
CA ASN A 232 -3.70 18.68 -18.02
C ASN A 232 -4.77 17.80 -18.66
N ARG A 233 -5.61 18.41 -19.47
CA ARG A 233 -6.75 17.74 -20.13
C ARG A 233 -6.80 18.16 -21.58
N TYR A 234 -6.72 17.17 -22.47
CA TYR A 234 -6.60 17.40 -23.90
C TYR A 234 -7.64 16.64 -24.72
N ASP A 235 -8.13 17.24 -25.80
CA ASP A 235 -8.97 16.56 -26.79
C ASP A 235 -8.15 15.63 -27.71
N GLU A 236 -8.80 15.08 -28.74
CA GLU A 236 -8.19 14.19 -29.74
C GLU A 236 -7.05 14.82 -30.55
N ASN A 237 -7.03 16.15 -30.66
CA ASN A 237 -6.00 16.90 -31.37
C ASN A 237 -4.87 17.38 -30.44
N PHE A 238 -4.88 16.92 -29.18
CA PHE A 238 -4.00 17.38 -28.11
C PHE A 238 -4.15 18.89 -27.81
N GLU A 239 -5.31 19.46 -28.11
CA GLU A 239 -5.67 20.82 -27.71
C GLU A 239 -6.39 20.80 -26.36
N THR A 240 -6.36 21.92 -25.63
CA THR A 240 -7.02 21.99 -24.32
C THR A 240 -8.53 21.92 -24.49
N ILE A 241 -9.18 21.02 -23.75
CA ILE A 241 -10.65 20.89 -23.79
C ILE A 241 -11.35 22.20 -23.35
N PRO A 242 -12.60 22.48 -23.76
CA PRO A 242 -13.31 23.71 -23.40
C PRO A 242 -13.38 24.01 -21.90
N GLN A 243 -13.44 22.98 -21.07
CA GLN A 243 -13.45 23.07 -19.59
C GLN A 243 -12.08 23.43 -18.99
N GLY A 244 -11.02 23.51 -19.81
CA GLY A 244 -9.67 23.86 -19.39
C GLY A 244 -8.93 22.73 -18.65
N HIS A 245 -7.73 23.03 -18.15
CA HIS A 245 -7.01 22.15 -17.23
C HIS A 245 -7.58 22.22 -15.81
N LEU A 246 -7.33 21.19 -15.01
CA LEU A 246 -7.89 21.08 -13.67
C LEU A 246 -6.81 21.28 -12.60
N LEU A 247 -7.04 22.16 -11.63
CA LEU A 247 -6.16 22.26 -10.47
C LEU A 247 -6.32 21.01 -9.60
N LEU A 248 -5.22 20.52 -9.04
CA LEU A 248 -5.23 19.27 -8.28
C LEU A 248 -6.22 19.30 -7.10
N ARG A 249 -6.32 20.44 -6.39
CA ARG A 249 -7.28 20.59 -5.29
C ARG A 249 -8.74 20.43 -5.71
N ASP A 250 -9.07 20.80 -6.95
CA ASP A 250 -10.42 20.76 -7.51
C ASP A 250 -10.73 19.40 -8.16
N ALA A 251 -9.72 18.51 -8.24
CA ALA A 251 -9.85 17.15 -8.74
C ALA A 251 -10.18 16.14 -7.64
N PHE A 252 -9.78 16.40 -6.40
CA PHE A 252 -10.08 15.51 -5.28
C PHE A 252 -11.59 15.37 -5.09
N PHE A 253 -12.05 14.11 -4.95
CA PHE A 253 -13.44 13.74 -4.73
C PHE A 253 -14.44 14.35 -5.74
N SER A 254 -14.00 14.58 -6.99
CA SER A 254 -14.83 15.18 -8.04
C SER A 254 -15.12 14.23 -9.21
N PRO A 255 -15.73 13.04 -8.97
CA PRO A 255 -15.97 12.05 -10.03
C PRO A 255 -16.98 12.53 -11.09
N TRP A 256 -17.86 13.49 -10.74
CA TRP A 256 -18.78 14.12 -11.69
C TRP A 256 -18.06 14.72 -12.89
N ARG A 257 -16.82 15.18 -12.73
CA ARG A 257 -16.01 15.71 -13.85
C ARG A 257 -15.74 14.65 -14.91
N LEU A 258 -15.65 13.37 -14.53
CA LEU A 258 -15.53 12.29 -15.51
C LEU A 258 -16.83 12.10 -16.30
N VAL A 259 -17.99 12.31 -15.67
CA VAL A 259 -19.30 12.16 -16.32
C VAL A 259 -19.60 13.36 -17.21
N ASP A 260 -19.36 14.57 -16.72
CA ASP A 260 -19.84 15.81 -17.33
C ASP A 260 -18.78 16.53 -18.16
N GLU A 261 -17.48 16.24 -17.96
CA GLU A 261 -16.35 16.95 -18.58
C GLU A 261 -15.49 16.04 -19.50
N GLY A 262 -16.14 15.12 -20.21
CA GLY A 262 -15.54 14.41 -21.34
C GLY A 262 -14.87 13.07 -21.03
N GLY A 263 -15.25 12.40 -19.93
CA GLY A 263 -14.75 11.05 -19.64
C GLY A 263 -13.34 11.03 -19.06
N VAL A 264 -12.68 9.88 -19.21
CA VAL A 264 -11.29 9.66 -18.76
C VAL A 264 -10.24 10.04 -19.81
N ASP A 265 -10.60 10.00 -21.10
CA ASP A 265 -9.66 10.20 -22.20
C ASP A 265 -8.88 11.51 -22.12
N PRO A 266 -9.50 12.68 -21.81
CA PRO A 266 -8.75 13.92 -21.73
C PRO A 266 -7.66 13.90 -20.66
N LEU A 267 -7.92 13.23 -19.54
CA LEU A 267 -6.94 13.05 -18.46
C LEU A 267 -5.85 12.07 -18.87
N LEU A 268 -6.21 10.95 -19.52
CA LEU A 268 -5.23 9.96 -19.99
C LEU A 268 -4.25 10.58 -20.99
N ARG A 269 -4.76 11.34 -21.99
CA ARG A 269 -3.89 12.11 -22.90
C ARG A 269 -2.96 13.03 -22.14
N GLY A 270 -3.50 13.78 -21.18
CA GLY A 270 -2.71 14.62 -20.27
C GLY A 270 -1.59 13.86 -19.55
N MET A 271 -1.88 12.66 -19.04
CA MET A 271 -0.92 11.85 -18.28
C MET A 271 0.27 11.36 -19.11
N PHE A 272 0.06 10.89 -20.34
CA PHE A 272 1.17 10.34 -21.14
C PHE A 272 1.92 11.39 -22.00
N VAL A 273 1.43 12.63 -22.08
CA VAL A 273 2.14 13.75 -22.77
C VAL A 273 2.67 14.84 -21.85
N THR A 274 2.37 14.78 -20.55
CA THR A 274 2.85 15.77 -19.57
C THR A 274 3.96 15.16 -18.70
N PRO A 275 5.10 15.84 -18.51
CA PRO A 275 6.14 15.35 -17.62
C PRO A 275 5.64 15.33 -16.18
N ALA A 276 6.03 14.29 -15.43
CA ALA A 276 5.89 14.32 -13.97
C ALA A 276 6.68 15.51 -13.39
N LYS A 277 6.23 16.03 -12.24
CA LYS A 277 6.93 17.12 -11.57
C LYS A 277 8.34 16.65 -11.19
N LEU A 278 9.35 17.42 -11.55
CA LEU A 278 10.71 17.18 -11.06
C LEU A 278 10.85 17.61 -9.60
N LYS A 279 11.55 16.79 -8.82
CA LYS A 279 11.96 17.15 -7.46
C LYS A 279 13.08 18.20 -7.57
N THR A 280 12.98 19.29 -6.82
CA THR A 280 14.09 20.23 -6.62
C THR A 280 14.45 20.31 -5.15
N PRO A 281 15.69 20.70 -4.78
CA PRO A 281 16.09 20.85 -3.38
C PRO A 281 15.21 21.81 -2.58
N THR A 282 14.60 22.79 -3.25
CA THR A 282 13.76 23.82 -2.63
C THR A 282 12.26 23.52 -2.71
N GLN A 283 11.83 22.61 -3.57
CA GLN A 283 10.42 22.27 -3.76
C GLN A 283 10.22 20.76 -3.97
N ASN A 284 10.18 20.03 -2.86
CA ASN A 284 9.92 18.60 -2.85
C ASN A 284 8.47 18.30 -3.24
N LEU A 285 7.50 18.90 -2.56
CA LEU A 285 6.06 18.79 -2.85
C LEU A 285 5.51 20.13 -3.35
N ASN A 286 4.42 20.08 -4.13
CA ASN A 286 3.72 21.27 -4.58
C ASN A 286 2.69 21.74 -3.51
N SER A 287 2.30 23.01 -3.55
CA SER A 287 1.41 23.61 -2.54
C SER A 287 -0.04 23.12 -2.59
N GLU A 288 -0.48 22.51 -3.69
CA GLU A 288 -1.80 21.85 -3.72
C GLU A 288 -1.83 20.61 -2.81
N LEU A 289 -0.66 20.05 -2.45
CA LEU A 289 -0.53 18.93 -1.51
C LEU A 289 -0.13 19.35 -0.09
N THR A 290 0.57 20.46 0.10
CA THR A 290 1.02 20.90 1.44
C THR A 290 0.11 21.93 2.08
N GLU A 291 -0.63 22.71 1.30
CA GLU A 291 -1.46 23.82 1.81
C GLU A 291 -2.96 23.66 1.48
N LYS A 292 -3.29 22.83 0.48
CA LYS A 292 -4.66 22.75 -0.08
C LYS A 292 -5.16 21.32 -0.23
N LEU A 293 -4.50 20.35 0.41
CA LEU A 293 -4.90 18.96 0.30
C LEU A 293 -6.32 18.81 0.82
N PHE A 294 -7.20 18.31 -0.04
CA PHE A 294 -8.61 18.07 0.26
C PHE A 294 -9.34 19.29 0.84
N TYR A 295 -8.97 20.51 0.43
CA TYR A 295 -9.61 21.75 0.90
C TYR A 295 -11.13 21.77 0.71
N SER A 296 -11.63 21.14 -0.36
CA SER A 296 -13.08 21.01 -0.62
C SER A 296 -13.77 20.03 0.34
N ALA A 297 -13.04 19.08 0.93
CA ALA A 297 -13.57 17.99 1.74
C ALA A 297 -13.27 18.07 3.23
N HIS A 298 -12.49 19.06 3.68
CA HIS A 298 -12.19 19.29 5.09
C HIS A 298 -12.38 20.76 5.46
N ALA A 299 -12.81 21.00 6.70
CA ALA A 299 -12.95 22.35 7.27
C ALA A 299 -11.64 23.16 7.25
N VAL A 300 -10.50 22.45 7.32
CA VAL A 300 -9.16 23.01 7.17
C VAL A 300 -8.42 22.16 6.15
N ALA A 301 -7.78 22.81 5.18
CA ALA A 301 -6.91 22.10 4.25
C ALA A 301 -5.81 21.34 4.99
N LEU A 302 -5.51 20.15 4.51
CA LEU A 302 -4.49 19.29 5.09
C LEU A 302 -3.12 19.56 4.44
N ASP A 303 -2.09 19.09 5.13
CA ASP A 303 -0.71 19.05 4.64
C ASP A 303 -0.27 17.59 4.50
N LEU A 304 -0.13 17.12 3.25
CA LEU A 304 0.27 15.74 2.97
C LEU A 304 1.68 15.43 3.48
N ALA A 305 2.61 16.40 3.46
CA ALA A 305 3.96 16.20 3.97
C ALA A 305 3.93 15.99 5.49
N ALA A 306 3.24 16.87 6.22
CA ALA A 306 3.06 16.75 7.67
C ALA A 306 2.35 15.43 8.03
N MET A 307 1.33 15.02 7.27
CA MET A 307 0.66 13.74 7.47
C MET A 307 1.58 12.53 7.25
N ASN A 308 2.49 12.58 6.29
CA ASN A 308 3.46 11.48 6.07
C ASN A 308 4.43 11.35 7.24
N ILE A 309 4.94 12.48 7.74
CA ILE A 309 5.78 12.54 8.93
C ILE A 309 5.03 11.98 10.14
N GLN A 310 3.84 12.52 10.43
CA GLN A 310 3.05 12.11 11.58
C GLN A 310 2.65 10.63 11.50
N ARG A 311 2.33 10.12 10.30
CA ARG A 311 1.99 8.70 10.11
C ARG A 311 3.20 7.79 10.29
N GLY A 312 4.40 8.24 9.94
CA GLY A 312 5.62 7.51 10.23
C GLY A 312 5.82 7.32 11.73
N ARG A 313 5.60 8.38 12.51
CA ARG A 313 5.70 8.36 13.99
C ARG A 313 4.62 7.52 14.63
N ASP A 314 3.38 7.67 14.19
CA ASP A 314 2.23 6.88 14.63
C ASP A 314 2.46 5.37 14.48
N HIS A 315 3.05 4.96 13.35
CA HIS A 315 3.41 3.57 13.09
C HIS A 315 4.74 3.13 13.73
N GLY A 316 5.38 3.97 14.54
CA GLY A 316 6.65 3.65 15.20
C GLY A 316 7.80 3.34 14.23
N ILE A 317 7.80 3.95 13.03
CA ILE A 317 8.85 3.68 12.04
C ILE A 317 10.20 4.17 12.59
N PRO A 318 11.24 3.32 12.59
CA PRO A 318 12.56 3.72 13.05
C PRO A 318 13.12 4.92 12.27
N ALA A 319 14.02 5.65 12.92
CA ALA A 319 14.69 6.78 12.31
C ALA A 319 15.45 6.42 11.04
N TYR A 320 15.64 7.42 10.18
CA TYR A 320 16.38 7.35 8.92
C TYR A 320 17.73 6.61 9.03
N THR A 321 18.51 6.86 10.09
CA THR A 321 19.82 6.21 10.28
C THR A 321 19.74 4.71 10.51
N LYS A 322 18.67 4.20 11.12
CA LYS A 322 18.44 2.75 11.27
C LYS A 322 18.16 2.08 9.92
N TRP A 323 17.50 2.78 9.01
CA TRP A 323 17.25 2.27 7.67
C TRP A 323 18.48 2.37 6.76
N ARG A 324 19.34 3.37 6.97
CA ARG A 324 20.67 3.43 6.35
C ARG A 324 21.51 2.21 6.73
N ASP A 325 21.55 1.86 8.01
CA ASP A 325 22.24 0.68 8.53
C ASP A 325 21.68 -0.62 7.92
N PHE A 326 20.35 -0.75 7.86
CA PHE A 326 19.70 -1.87 7.14
C PHE A 326 20.15 -1.99 5.68
N CYS A 327 20.35 -0.86 5.00
CA CYS A 327 20.82 -0.79 3.61
C CYS A 327 22.35 -0.85 3.46
N ASN A 328 23.09 -1.14 4.54
CA ASN A 328 24.55 -1.18 4.57
C ASN A 328 25.20 0.11 4.02
N MET A 329 24.56 1.24 4.28
CA MET A 329 25.06 2.56 3.91
C MET A 329 26.09 3.05 4.92
N THR A 330 26.88 4.05 4.55
CA THR A 330 27.84 4.69 5.45
C THR A 330 27.16 5.19 6.73
N GLU A 331 27.79 4.87 7.85
CA GLU A 331 27.39 5.34 9.17
C GLU A 331 27.51 6.87 9.24
N VAL A 332 26.51 7.50 9.85
CA VAL A 332 26.42 8.96 9.97
C VAL A 332 26.17 9.35 11.43
N ASN A 333 26.98 10.28 11.92
CA ASN A 333 26.91 10.81 13.29
C ASN A 333 26.66 12.32 13.30
N SER A 334 26.86 12.99 12.16
CA SER A 334 26.63 14.42 11.95
C SER A 334 25.83 14.68 10.68
N PHE A 335 25.22 15.87 10.58
CA PHE A 335 24.53 16.27 9.34
C PHE A 335 25.51 16.46 8.18
N ASP A 336 26.80 16.77 8.43
CA ASP A 336 27.79 16.92 7.37
C ASP A 336 28.19 15.57 6.75
N ASP A 337 28.05 14.47 7.51
CA ASP A 337 28.32 13.11 7.02
C ASP A 337 27.34 12.71 5.90
N LEU A 338 26.20 13.40 5.78
CA LEU A 338 25.19 13.20 4.74
C LEU A 338 25.53 13.91 3.42
N ALA A 339 26.70 14.54 3.28
CA ALA A 339 27.05 15.31 2.08
C ALA A 339 27.08 14.49 0.78
N ASN A 340 27.26 13.18 0.87
CA ASN A 340 27.26 12.30 -0.29
C ASN A 340 25.83 12.02 -0.81
N GLU A 341 24.86 11.86 0.10
CA GLU A 341 23.48 11.56 -0.28
C GLU A 341 22.58 12.79 -0.34
N ILE A 342 22.88 13.86 0.40
CA ILE A 342 22.17 15.13 0.37
C ILE A 342 23.21 16.20 0.07
N SER A 343 23.51 16.46 -1.20
CA SER A 343 24.63 17.35 -1.60
C SER A 343 24.42 18.82 -1.25
N ASP A 344 23.17 19.29 -1.16
CA ASP A 344 22.84 20.69 -0.86
C ASP A 344 23.09 21.04 0.63
N PRO A 345 24.09 21.88 0.96
CA PRO A 345 24.40 22.24 2.34
C PRO A 345 23.27 23.03 3.03
N SER A 346 22.44 23.76 2.28
CA SER A 346 21.31 24.51 2.85
C SER A 346 20.21 23.57 3.34
N VAL A 347 20.01 22.44 2.67
CA VAL A 347 19.07 21.40 3.09
C VAL A 347 19.58 20.72 4.36
N ARG A 348 20.87 20.38 4.42
CA ARG A 348 21.49 19.78 5.62
C ARG A 348 21.43 20.71 6.83
N ALA A 349 21.66 22.01 6.63
CA ALA A 349 21.52 23.03 7.69
C ALA A 349 20.08 23.10 8.22
N LYS A 350 19.06 23.10 7.35
CA LYS A 350 17.66 23.07 7.78
C LYS A 350 17.30 21.80 8.54
N LEU A 351 17.79 20.64 8.11
CA LEU A 351 17.61 19.38 8.83
C LEU A 351 18.22 19.46 10.23
N LYS A 352 19.42 20.04 10.35
CA LYS A 352 20.08 20.25 11.63
C LYS A 352 19.24 21.13 12.57
N ASP A 353 18.74 22.26 12.07
CA ASP A 353 17.94 23.19 12.86
C ASP A 353 16.61 22.57 13.32
N LEU A 354 15.99 21.72 12.49
CA LEU A 354 14.68 21.13 12.78
C LEU A 354 14.76 19.86 13.66
N TYR A 355 15.70 18.96 13.38
CA TYR A 355 15.77 17.65 14.03
C TYR A 355 16.78 17.59 15.20
N GLY A 356 17.74 18.51 15.24
CA GLY A 356 18.81 18.58 16.24
C GLY A 356 19.85 17.46 16.17
N SER A 357 19.44 16.25 15.77
CA SER A 357 20.28 15.06 15.63
C SER A 357 19.87 14.25 14.41
N VAL A 358 20.85 13.64 13.71
CA VAL A 358 20.60 12.74 12.58
C VAL A 358 19.78 11.51 12.98
N PHE A 359 19.85 11.10 14.25
CA PHE A 359 19.09 9.97 14.80
C PHE A 359 17.59 10.24 15.00
N ASN A 360 17.15 11.48 14.79
CA ASN A 360 15.74 11.87 14.91
C ASN A 360 15.04 12.02 13.55
N ILE A 361 15.79 11.96 12.44
CA ILE A 361 15.23 12.22 11.11
C ILE A 361 14.17 11.16 10.78
N ASP A 362 12.95 11.60 10.50
CA ASP A 362 11.89 10.73 9.99
C ASP A 362 12.31 10.14 8.64
N VAL A 363 12.21 8.81 8.48
CA VAL A 363 12.74 8.12 7.28
C VAL A 363 12.16 8.65 5.96
N TRP A 364 10.88 9.08 5.96
CA TRP A 364 10.26 9.66 4.77
C TRP A 364 10.93 10.97 4.35
N VAL A 365 11.28 11.81 5.33
CA VAL A 365 11.96 13.09 5.10
C VAL A 365 13.39 12.85 4.62
N GLY A 366 14.14 11.99 5.32
CA GLY A 366 15.51 11.67 4.93
C GLY A 366 15.58 11.11 3.51
N GLY A 367 14.79 10.08 3.19
CA GLY A 367 14.82 9.44 1.88
C GLY A 367 14.29 10.30 0.72
N ILE A 368 13.33 11.21 0.95
CA ILE A 368 12.93 12.18 -0.08
C ILE A 368 14.04 13.20 -0.34
N LEU A 369 14.75 13.65 0.69
CA LEU A 369 15.74 14.71 0.56
C LEU A 369 17.03 14.26 -0.14
N GLU A 370 17.33 12.96 -0.15
CA GLU A 370 18.47 12.42 -0.89
C GLU A 370 18.44 12.76 -2.38
N ASP A 371 19.61 12.99 -2.96
CA ASP A 371 19.81 13.22 -4.37
C ASP A 371 19.45 11.96 -5.17
N GLN A 372 18.83 12.15 -6.32
CA GLN A 372 18.38 11.05 -7.16
C GLN A 372 19.59 10.30 -7.72
N VAL A 373 19.53 8.97 -7.69
CA VAL A 373 20.54 8.14 -8.36
C VAL A 373 20.44 8.31 -9.88
N GLU A 374 21.54 8.05 -10.59
CA GLU A 374 21.57 8.07 -12.05
C GLU A 374 20.51 7.12 -12.64
N GLY A 375 19.73 7.62 -13.61
CA GLY A 375 18.64 6.87 -14.24
C GLY A 375 17.42 6.59 -13.35
N GLY A 376 17.38 7.13 -12.12
CA GLY A 376 16.30 6.91 -11.16
C GLY A 376 15.59 8.19 -10.70
N MET A 377 14.50 8.01 -9.95
CA MET A 377 13.72 9.12 -9.38
C MET A 377 13.84 9.25 -7.86
N VAL A 378 14.62 8.39 -7.21
CA VAL A 378 14.77 8.31 -5.75
C VAL A 378 16.24 8.28 -5.36
N GLY A 379 16.53 8.65 -4.11
CA GLY A 379 17.88 8.53 -3.56
C GLY A 379 18.28 7.11 -3.16
N PRO A 380 19.55 6.91 -2.77
CA PRO A 380 20.12 5.59 -2.47
C PRO A 380 19.34 4.77 -1.43
N LEU A 381 18.85 5.40 -0.36
CA LEU A 381 18.10 4.69 0.67
C LEU A 381 16.79 4.15 0.12
N PHE A 382 15.97 5.01 -0.51
CA PHE A 382 14.70 4.58 -1.08
C PHE A 382 14.89 3.58 -2.22
N ARG A 383 15.96 3.70 -3.02
CA ARG A 383 16.32 2.67 -4.00
C ARG A 383 16.51 1.31 -3.33
N CYS A 384 17.31 1.24 -2.27
CA CYS A 384 17.52 0.00 -1.51
C CYS A 384 16.20 -0.56 -0.96
N LEU A 385 15.41 0.26 -0.26
CA LEU A 385 14.15 -0.19 0.35
C LEU A 385 13.13 -0.67 -0.69
N LEU A 386 13.03 0.01 -1.83
CA LEU A 386 12.13 -0.37 -2.91
C LEU A 386 12.59 -1.66 -3.61
N ILE A 387 13.89 -1.79 -3.93
CA ILE A 387 14.43 -3.02 -4.53
C ILE A 387 14.13 -4.22 -3.64
N GLU A 388 14.44 -4.11 -2.35
CA GLU A 388 14.22 -5.19 -1.41
C GLU A 388 12.73 -5.55 -1.32
N GLN A 389 11.85 -4.55 -1.25
CA GLN A 389 10.40 -4.74 -1.21
C GLN A 389 9.87 -5.43 -2.47
N PHE A 390 10.25 -4.95 -3.65
CA PHE A 390 9.77 -5.51 -4.92
C PHE A 390 10.36 -6.90 -5.21
N GLN A 391 11.62 -7.15 -4.84
CA GLN A 391 12.23 -8.48 -4.96
C GLN A 391 11.48 -9.50 -4.12
N ARG A 392 11.11 -9.17 -2.88
CA ARG A 392 10.33 -10.08 -2.03
C ARG A 392 8.90 -10.28 -2.51
N LEU A 393 8.24 -9.23 -3.00
CA LEU A 393 6.91 -9.37 -3.60
C LEU A 393 6.96 -10.31 -4.79
N ARG A 394 7.97 -10.17 -5.65
CA ARG A 394 8.17 -11.04 -6.81
C ARG A 394 8.49 -12.49 -6.41
N SER A 395 9.48 -12.69 -5.55
CA SER A 395 9.97 -14.04 -5.19
C SER A 395 9.05 -14.78 -4.21
N GLY A 396 8.31 -14.04 -3.38
CA GLY A 396 7.34 -14.58 -2.44
C GLY A 396 5.95 -14.82 -3.04
N ASP A 397 5.67 -14.32 -4.24
CA ASP A 397 4.40 -14.56 -4.91
C ASP A 397 4.41 -15.89 -5.65
N ARG A 398 3.67 -16.86 -5.08
CA ARG A 398 3.43 -18.17 -5.70
C ARG A 398 2.82 -18.05 -7.10
N PHE A 399 2.02 -17.01 -7.34
CA PHE A 399 1.34 -16.74 -8.60
C PHE A 399 2.05 -15.70 -9.46
N TRP A 400 3.31 -15.38 -9.16
CA TRP A 400 4.12 -14.54 -10.03
C TRP A 400 4.02 -15.05 -11.48
N TYR A 401 3.74 -14.15 -12.41
CA TYR A 401 3.31 -14.54 -13.76
C TYR A 401 4.41 -15.30 -14.54
N GLU A 402 5.68 -15.11 -14.20
CA GLU A 402 6.79 -15.86 -14.82
C GLU A 402 7.10 -17.19 -14.14
N ASN A 403 6.42 -17.52 -13.04
CA ASN A 403 6.63 -18.83 -12.41
C ASN A 403 6.21 -19.93 -13.39
N PRO A 404 6.99 -21.03 -13.51
CA PRO A 404 6.73 -22.10 -14.48
C PRO A 404 5.35 -22.76 -14.38
N SER A 405 4.72 -22.69 -13.21
CA SER A 405 3.40 -23.26 -12.93
C SER A 405 2.24 -22.30 -13.23
N THR A 406 2.50 -21.02 -13.50
CA THR A 406 1.44 -20.00 -13.64
C THR A 406 0.84 -19.97 -15.04
N PHE A 407 1.67 -19.91 -16.09
CA PHE A 407 1.23 -19.88 -17.49
C PHE A 407 1.96 -20.93 -18.34
N LYS A 408 1.29 -21.41 -19.41
CA LYS A 408 1.95 -22.23 -20.45
C LYS A 408 3.01 -21.39 -21.17
N SER A 409 4.02 -22.02 -21.77
CA SER A 409 5.13 -21.32 -22.45
C SER A 409 4.66 -20.34 -23.53
N ASP A 410 3.64 -20.70 -24.29
CA ASP A 410 3.11 -19.84 -25.36
C ASP A 410 2.30 -18.67 -24.80
N GLN A 411 1.57 -18.90 -23.70
CA GLN A 411 0.85 -17.86 -22.96
C GLN A 411 1.82 -16.83 -22.35
N LEU A 412 2.88 -17.32 -21.69
CA LEU A 412 3.91 -16.45 -21.10
C LEU A 412 4.61 -15.60 -22.17
N ARG A 413 4.87 -16.18 -23.34
CA ARG A 413 5.45 -15.44 -24.48
C ARG A 413 4.54 -14.31 -24.95
N GLU A 414 3.25 -14.58 -25.11
CA GLU A 414 2.27 -13.55 -25.48
C GLU A 414 2.23 -12.41 -24.46
N LEU A 415 2.22 -12.74 -23.16
CA LEU A 415 2.24 -11.74 -22.09
C LEU A 415 3.50 -10.87 -22.15
N LYS A 416 4.69 -11.47 -22.26
CA LYS A 416 5.97 -10.74 -22.26
C LYS A 416 6.15 -9.83 -23.48
N LEU A 417 5.77 -10.30 -24.67
CA LEU A 417 6.08 -9.58 -25.91
C LEU A 417 5.02 -8.54 -26.28
N LYS A 418 3.77 -8.71 -25.82
CA LYS A 418 2.64 -7.92 -26.34
C LYS A 418 1.89 -7.12 -25.28
N THR A 419 2.15 -7.34 -24.00
CA THR A 419 1.53 -6.55 -22.93
C THR A 419 2.33 -5.28 -22.67
N ASN A 420 1.69 -4.12 -22.84
CA ASN A 420 2.19 -2.84 -22.34
C ASN A 420 1.01 -1.92 -21.99
N LEU A 421 1.25 -0.90 -21.16
CA LEU A 421 0.18 0.00 -20.70
C LEU A 421 -0.41 0.83 -21.84
N ALA A 422 0.36 1.14 -22.88
CA ALA A 422 -0.14 1.86 -24.06
C ALA A 422 -1.23 1.06 -24.79
N ARG A 423 -1.01 -0.25 -24.99
CA ARG A 423 -1.99 -1.17 -25.59
C ARG A 423 -3.26 -1.26 -24.75
N ILE A 424 -3.12 -1.34 -23.43
CA ILE A 424 -4.27 -1.35 -22.50
C ILE A 424 -5.09 -0.08 -22.65
N ILE A 425 -4.45 1.09 -22.73
CA ILE A 425 -5.14 2.37 -22.97
C ILE A 425 -5.84 2.33 -24.33
N CYS A 426 -5.16 1.96 -25.41
CA CYS A 426 -5.75 1.87 -26.74
C CYS A 426 -6.93 0.89 -26.86
N ASP A 427 -6.97 -0.18 -26.06
CA ASP A 427 -8.06 -1.16 -26.09
C ASP A 427 -9.30 -0.72 -25.28
N ASN A 428 -9.16 0.24 -24.36
CA ASN A 428 -10.19 0.58 -23.37
C ASN A 428 -10.57 2.06 -23.32
N ALA A 429 -9.83 2.94 -23.99
CA ALA A 429 -10.18 4.35 -24.17
C ALA A 429 -11.19 4.51 -25.31
N ASP A 430 -12.04 5.53 -25.22
CA ASP A 430 -13.10 5.74 -26.21
C ASP A 430 -12.58 6.40 -27.50
N ASN A 431 -11.61 7.32 -27.38
CA ASN A 431 -11.15 8.20 -28.47
C ASN A 431 -9.61 8.39 -28.47
N ILE A 432 -8.83 7.39 -28.03
CA ILE A 432 -7.36 7.46 -28.07
C ILE A 432 -6.85 6.51 -29.14
N ASP A 433 -6.55 7.06 -30.32
CA ASP A 433 -6.03 6.32 -31.47
C ASP A 433 -4.51 6.49 -31.67
N THR A 434 -3.90 7.48 -30.99
CA THR A 434 -2.45 7.69 -31.03
C THR A 434 -1.88 7.79 -29.61
N ILE A 435 -0.74 7.14 -29.40
CA ILE A 435 -0.12 7.03 -28.08
C ILE A 435 1.39 6.79 -28.20
N ASN A 436 2.11 7.04 -27.10
CA ASN A 436 3.50 6.64 -26.97
C ASN A 436 3.59 5.17 -26.55
N GLN A 437 4.46 4.38 -27.18
CA GLN A 437 4.69 2.97 -26.84
C GLN A 437 5.05 2.78 -25.35
N ASN A 438 5.88 3.66 -24.79
CA ASN A 438 6.19 3.68 -23.37
C ASN A 438 5.64 4.94 -22.71
N VAL A 439 4.41 4.85 -22.21
CA VAL A 439 3.69 5.97 -21.57
C VAL A 439 4.35 6.53 -20.30
N PHE A 440 5.39 5.89 -19.77
CA PHE A 440 6.14 6.41 -18.62
C PHE A 440 7.32 7.33 -19.01
N VAL A 441 7.71 7.36 -20.28
CA VAL A 441 8.87 8.11 -20.78
C VAL A 441 8.40 9.11 -21.82
N LEU A 442 8.64 10.40 -21.61
CA LEU A 442 8.39 11.37 -22.66
C LEU A 442 9.43 11.23 -23.78
N PRO A 443 9.01 11.19 -25.06
CA PRO A 443 9.95 11.15 -26.17
C PRO A 443 10.70 12.49 -26.27
N GLU A 444 11.98 12.44 -26.61
CA GLU A 444 12.81 13.65 -26.82
C GLU A 444 12.35 14.48 -28.04
N ILE A 445 11.55 13.88 -28.94
CA ILE A 445 11.02 14.51 -30.15
C ILE A 445 9.48 14.47 -30.09
N GLN A 446 8.84 15.61 -30.30
CA GLN A 446 7.36 15.79 -30.28
C GLN A 446 6.58 14.93 -31.30
N GLU A 447 7.26 14.22 -32.21
CA GLU A 447 6.66 13.29 -33.20
C GLU A 447 6.51 11.84 -32.68
N GLY A 448 6.72 11.58 -31.38
CA GLY A 448 6.83 10.23 -30.81
C GLY A 448 5.51 9.47 -30.55
N LEU A 449 4.37 9.97 -31.02
CA LEU A 449 3.08 9.26 -30.90
C LEU A 449 2.88 8.37 -32.14
N MET A 450 2.49 7.11 -31.91
CA MET A 450 2.22 6.13 -32.96
C MET A 450 0.75 5.71 -32.95
N SER A 451 0.29 5.12 -34.06
CA SER A 451 -1.07 4.59 -34.13
C SER A 451 -1.25 3.43 -33.15
N CYS A 452 -2.39 3.38 -32.47
CA CYS A 452 -2.80 2.24 -31.68
C CYS A 452 -2.86 0.94 -32.50
N ASP A 453 -3.10 1.01 -33.81
CA ASP A 453 -3.10 -0.19 -34.67
C ASP A 453 -1.70 -0.80 -34.86
N ASP A 454 -0.65 -0.02 -34.68
CA ASP A 454 0.74 -0.49 -34.79
C ASP A 454 1.20 -1.21 -33.50
N LEU A 455 0.43 -1.12 -32.42
CA LEU A 455 0.76 -1.79 -31.16
C LEU A 455 0.32 -3.27 -31.17
N PRO A 456 1.19 -4.20 -30.72
CA PRO A 456 0.87 -5.62 -30.72
C PRO A 456 -0.32 -5.92 -29.80
N LYS A 457 -1.24 -6.79 -30.26
CA LYS A 457 -2.39 -7.27 -29.50
C LYS A 457 -2.13 -8.68 -28.97
N ILE A 458 -2.55 -8.94 -27.73
CA ILE A 458 -2.48 -10.28 -27.13
C ILE A 458 -3.39 -11.23 -27.93
N ASP A 459 -2.86 -12.40 -28.28
CA ASP A 459 -3.66 -13.46 -28.89
C ASP A 459 -4.26 -14.37 -27.81
N LEU A 460 -5.53 -14.17 -27.48
CA LEU A 460 -6.21 -14.97 -26.46
C LEU A 460 -6.51 -16.41 -26.89
N ARG A 461 -6.24 -16.81 -28.15
CA ARG A 461 -6.43 -18.19 -28.60
C ARG A 461 -5.52 -19.17 -27.85
N TYR A 462 -4.38 -18.72 -27.30
CA TYR A 462 -3.51 -19.52 -26.45
C TYR A 462 -4.13 -19.86 -25.07
N TRP A 463 -5.27 -19.26 -24.71
CA TRP A 463 -6.05 -19.56 -23.50
C TRP A 463 -7.28 -20.44 -23.77
N MET A 464 -7.51 -20.84 -25.02
CA MET A 464 -8.65 -21.67 -25.37
C MET A 464 -8.47 -23.12 -24.86
N ASP A 465 -9.39 -23.56 -24.01
CA ASP A 465 -9.47 -24.95 -23.54
C ASP A 465 -10.16 -25.83 -24.59
N CYS A 466 -9.44 -26.24 -25.62
CA CYS A 466 -9.97 -27.14 -26.64
C CYS A 466 -9.87 -28.61 -26.23
N LYS A 467 -11.02 -29.28 -26.01
CA LYS A 467 -11.11 -30.75 -25.94
C LYS A 467 -11.18 -31.45 -27.31
N THR A 468 -11.39 -30.73 -28.42
CA THR A 468 -11.65 -31.32 -29.76
C THR A 468 -10.98 -30.60 -30.93
N CYS A 469 -9.99 -29.74 -30.69
CA CYS A 469 -9.30 -29.01 -31.77
C CYS A 469 -8.09 -29.81 -32.26
N HIS A 470 -8.35 -30.96 -32.89
CA HIS A 470 -7.35 -31.63 -33.72
C HIS A 470 -7.52 -31.16 -35.17
N ASP A 471 -6.39 -30.76 -35.77
CA ASP A 471 -6.09 -30.82 -37.21
C ASP A 471 -6.06 -29.54 -38.07
N ASN A 472 -6.22 -28.31 -37.56
CA ASN A 472 -6.02 -27.12 -38.42
C ASN A 472 -5.19 -25.94 -37.87
N PHE A 473 -4.74 -25.95 -36.61
CA PHE A 473 -3.91 -24.86 -36.05
C PHE A 473 -2.38 -25.07 -36.21
N ASP A 474 -1.93 -26.29 -36.54
CA ASP A 474 -0.50 -26.64 -36.61
C ASP A 474 0.18 -26.31 -37.96
N LEU A 475 -0.59 -26.07 -39.02
CA LEU A 475 -0.04 -25.86 -40.37
C LEU A 475 0.42 -24.42 -40.63
N GLU A 476 -0.24 -23.40 -40.06
CA GLU A 476 0.20 -22.00 -40.17
C GLU A 476 1.38 -21.68 -39.25
N ASN A 477 1.41 -22.27 -38.04
CA ASN A 477 2.49 -22.06 -37.07
C ASN A 477 3.86 -22.59 -37.53
N ASN A 478 3.90 -23.62 -38.38
CA ASN A 478 5.16 -24.19 -38.87
C ASN A 478 5.88 -23.31 -39.91
N ARG A 479 5.16 -22.39 -40.59
CA ARG A 479 5.80 -21.37 -41.45
C ARG A 479 6.37 -20.23 -40.62
N VAL A 480 5.59 -19.72 -39.66
CA VAL A 480 6.01 -18.62 -38.76
C VAL A 480 7.19 -19.04 -37.86
N ARG A 481 7.24 -20.30 -37.39
CA ARG A 481 8.35 -20.85 -36.59
C ARG A 481 9.72 -20.87 -37.31
N ARG A 482 9.76 -20.97 -38.64
CA ARG A 482 11.04 -21.01 -39.40
C ARG A 482 11.65 -19.63 -39.60
N ASP A 483 10.83 -18.60 -39.79
CA ASP A 483 11.32 -17.24 -40.02
C ASP A 483 11.74 -16.55 -38.71
N ILE A 484 11.06 -16.85 -37.59
CA ILE A 484 11.43 -16.37 -36.24
C ILE A 484 12.74 -17.02 -35.73
N GLY A 485 13.02 -18.27 -36.11
CA GLY A 485 14.20 -19.01 -35.65
C GLY A 485 15.56 -18.37 -35.99
N LYS A 486 15.62 -17.45 -36.96
CA LYS A 486 16.86 -16.74 -37.33
C LYS A 486 17.04 -15.39 -36.62
N ALA A 487 15.96 -14.72 -36.22
CA ALA A 487 16.03 -13.53 -35.36
C ALA A 487 16.27 -13.92 -33.89
N ASN A 488 15.77 -15.09 -33.47
CA ASN A 488 15.78 -15.61 -32.10
C ASN A 488 17.17 -15.83 -31.46
N LEU A 489 18.23 -16.07 -32.24
CA LEU A 489 19.52 -16.44 -31.64
C LEU A 489 20.24 -15.24 -31.01
N ALA A 490 20.07 -14.04 -31.57
CA ALA A 490 20.70 -12.83 -31.08
C ALA A 490 20.04 -12.30 -29.80
N ASP A 491 18.71 -12.39 -29.71
CA ASP A 491 17.96 -11.92 -28.54
C ASP A 491 18.06 -12.92 -27.37
N GLN A 492 18.08 -14.23 -27.64
CA GLN A 492 18.38 -15.25 -26.62
C GLN A 492 19.80 -15.14 -26.08
N LEU A 493 20.77 -14.70 -26.89
CA LEU A 493 22.13 -14.43 -26.41
C LEU A 493 22.17 -13.23 -25.45
N LYS A 494 21.44 -12.15 -25.74
CA LYS A 494 21.31 -10.99 -24.84
C LYS A 494 20.59 -11.30 -23.53
N GLU A 495 19.49 -12.07 -23.58
CA GLU A 495 18.79 -12.51 -22.37
C GLU A 495 19.66 -13.43 -21.52
N ASN A 496 20.43 -14.34 -22.15
CA ASN A 496 21.35 -15.21 -21.43
C ASN A 496 22.53 -14.43 -20.82
N GLU A 497 23.03 -13.38 -21.47
CA GLU A 497 24.05 -12.48 -20.89
C GLU A 497 23.51 -11.72 -19.67
N PHE A 498 22.30 -11.18 -19.74
CA PHE A 498 21.66 -10.48 -18.61
C PHE A 498 21.37 -11.42 -17.43
N MET A 499 20.87 -12.63 -17.71
CA MET A 499 20.67 -13.67 -16.69
C MET A 499 21.99 -14.14 -16.07
N LEU A 500 23.09 -14.17 -16.85
CA LEU A 500 24.41 -14.48 -16.33
C LEU A 500 24.93 -13.39 -15.39
N GLU A 501 24.70 -12.11 -15.70
CA GLU A 501 25.07 -10.99 -14.81
C GLU A 501 24.30 -11.04 -13.48
N ASP A 502 22.98 -11.25 -13.53
CA ASP A 502 22.14 -11.39 -12.33
C ASP A 502 22.53 -12.62 -11.47
N LEU A 503 22.88 -13.73 -12.12
CA LEU A 503 23.42 -14.92 -11.44
C LEU A 503 24.80 -14.64 -10.84
N GLN A 504 25.66 -13.90 -11.54
CA GLN A 504 26.99 -13.54 -11.06
C GLN A 504 26.90 -12.64 -9.83
N ASP A 505 25.97 -11.68 -9.81
CA ASP A 505 25.71 -10.81 -8.67
C ASP A 505 25.14 -11.59 -7.48
N SER A 506 24.20 -12.51 -7.74
CA SER A 506 23.67 -13.42 -6.72
C SER A 506 24.78 -14.31 -6.13
N VAL A 507 25.69 -14.80 -6.96
CA VAL A 507 26.86 -15.58 -6.53
C VAL A 507 27.84 -14.73 -5.72
N ASN A 508 28.03 -13.45 -6.08
CA ASN A 508 28.88 -12.52 -5.35
C ASN A 508 28.32 -12.18 -3.96
N ILE A 509 27.00 -11.99 -3.85
CA ILE A 509 26.29 -11.81 -2.57
C ILE A 509 26.42 -13.06 -1.70
N LEU A 510 26.23 -14.25 -2.27
CA LEU A 510 26.41 -15.52 -1.56
C LEU A 510 27.85 -15.71 -1.08
N LYS A 511 28.84 -15.39 -1.92
CA LYS A 511 30.27 -15.43 -1.52
C LYS A 511 30.58 -14.47 -0.37
N SER A 512 30.01 -13.26 -0.39
CA SER A 512 30.13 -12.30 0.72
C SER A 512 29.52 -12.86 2.01
N THR A 513 28.33 -13.43 1.92
CA THR A 513 27.61 -14.03 3.05
C THR A 513 28.40 -15.19 3.66
N VAL A 514 28.96 -16.06 2.82
CA VAL A 514 29.82 -17.18 3.26
C VAL A 514 31.09 -16.67 3.94
N LYS A 515 31.68 -15.57 3.46
CA LYS A 515 32.87 -14.95 4.07
C LYS A 515 32.55 -14.40 5.46
N ASP A 516 31.41 -13.74 5.64
CA ASP A 516 30.97 -13.23 6.94
C ASP A 516 30.64 -14.35 7.93
N LEU A 517 30.02 -15.43 7.45
CA LEU A 517 29.76 -16.63 8.25
C LEU A 517 31.06 -17.28 8.73
N ARG A 518 32.08 -17.39 7.86
CA ARG A 518 33.41 -17.90 8.25
C ARG A 518 34.06 -17.05 9.32
N LYS A 519 34.00 -15.72 9.20
CA LYS A 519 34.53 -14.81 10.21
C LYS A 519 33.82 -14.98 11.57
N LYS A 520 32.49 -15.14 11.56
CA LYS A 520 31.71 -15.42 12.79
C LYS A 520 32.07 -16.77 13.40
N VAL A 521 32.34 -17.80 12.59
CA VAL A 521 32.82 -19.11 13.06
C VAL A 521 34.19 -18.98 13.72
N GLU A 522 35.15 -18.29 13.09
CA GLU A 522 36.48 -18.04 13.68
C GLU A 522 36.41 -17.27 15.00
N GLU A 523 35.52 -16.26 15.09
CA GLU A 523 35.27 -15.52 16.33
C GLU A 523 34.66 -16.39 17.44
N LEU A 524 33.80 -17.36 17.08
CA LEU A 524 33.23 -18.32 18.02
C LEU A 524 34.25 -19.36 18.47
N GLU A 525 35.08 -19.88 17.57
CA GLU A 525 36.18 -20.80 17.89
C GLU A 525 37.21 -20.15 18.82
N MET A 526 37.55 -18.87 18.62
CA MET A 526 38.41 -18.11 19.52
C MET A 526 37.79 -17.90 20.91
N LYS A 527 36.45 -17.79 21.00
CA LYS A 527 35.73 -17.67 22.28
C LYS A 527 35.63 -19.01 23.01
N ILE A 528 35.55 -20.11 22.27
CA ILE A 528 35.54 -21.49 22.82
C ILE A 528 36.93 -21.85 23.37
N ASN A 529 38.00 -21.55 22.64
CA ASN A 529 39.38 -21.84 23.08
C ASN A 529 39.90 -20.94 24.22
N LYS A 530 39.11 -19.94 24.65
CA LYS A 530 39.42 -19.07 25.81
C LYS A 530 38.63 -19.44 27.08
N LYS A 531 37.73 -20.41 27.02
CA LYS A 531 37.07 -21.05 28.17
C LYS A 531 37.72 -22.41 28.43
#